data_AF-A0A355CCB6-F1
#
_entry.id   AF-A0A355CCB6-F1
#
_cell.length_a   1.000
_cell.length_b   1.000
_cell.length_c   1.000
_cell.angle_alpha   90.00
_cell.angle_beta   90.00
_cell.angle_gamma   90.00
#
_symmetry.space_group_name_H-M   'P 1'
#
loop_
_entity.id
_entity.type
_entity.pdbx_description
1 polymer ?
#
loop_
_entity_poly.entity_id
_entity_poly.type
_entity_poly.pdbx_seq_one_letter_code
_entity_poly.pdbx_strand_id
1 'polypeptide(L)' 'MSDWQVISGGVTAPKGYRASGITAGLKPSGLPDLTLILSEVDAIAAGVFTTSTVRA' A
#
# COMPACT_ATOMS: atom_id res chain seq x y z
N MET A 1 13.10 12.47 -19.97
CA MET A 1 11.87 11.91 -19.38
C MET A 1 12.17 10.46 -19.13
N SER A 2 12.02 9.98 -17.89
CA SER A 2 12.34 8.59 -17.56
C SER A 2 11.33 7.68 -18.25
N ASP A 3 11.82 6.72 -19.04
CA ASP A 3 10.98 5.68 -19.64
C ASP A 3 10.44 4.80 -18.51
N TRP A 4 9.14 4.88 -18.27
CA TRP A 4 8.45 4.02 -17.31
C TRP A 4 7.71 2.93 -18.07
N GLN A 5 7.63 1.75 -17.48
CA GLN A 5 6.94 0.59 -18.05
C GLN A 5 5.82 0.14 -17.12
N VAL A 6 4.65 -0.16 -17.69
CA VAL A 6 3.57 -0.85 -16.98
C VAL A 6 4.00 -2.30 -16.73
N ILE A 7 3.90 -2.74 -15.48
CA ILE A 7 4.05 -4.16 -15.09
C ILE A 7 2.70 -4.71 -14.69
N SER A 8 2.40 -5.95 -15.09
CA SER A 8 1.20 -6.65 -14.63
C SER A 8 1.38 -7.13 -13.18
N GLY A 9 0.31 -7.08 -12.38
CA GLY A 9 0.31 -7.49 -10.97
C GLY A 9 -0.12 -6.36 -10.03
N GLY A 10 0.14 -6.57 -8.73
CA GLY A 10 -0.16 -5.60 -7.68
C GLY A 10 1.09 -4.91 -7.12
N VAL A 11 1.00 -4.44 -5.88
CA VAL A 11 2.08 -3.71 -5.18
C VAL A 11 3.36 -4.52 -4.96
N THR A 12 3.31 -5.84 -5.12
CA THR A 12 4.46 -6.76 -5.03
C THR A 12 5.04 -7.16 -6.39
N ALA A 13 4.51 -6.63 -7.50
CA ALA A 13 5.09 -6.83 -8.82
C ALA A 13 6.52 -6.25 -8.98
N PRO A 14 6.85 -5.04 -8.46
CA PRO A 14 8.23 -4.58 -8.45
C PRO A 14 9.05 -5.35 -7.40
N LYS A 15 10.33 -5.58 -7.71
CA LYS A 15 11.28 -6.23 -6.79
C LYS A 15 11.48 -5.36 -5.54
N GLY A 16 11.68 -6.00 -4.39
CA GLY A 16 11.94 -5.33 -3.12
C GLY A 16 10.68 -4.87 -2.36
N TYR A 17 9.49 -5.33 -2.76
CA TYR A 17 8.24 -5.06 -2.04
C TYR A 17 7.53 -6.35 -1.61
N ARG A 18 7.10 -6.38 -0.35
CA ARG A 18 6.25 -7.44 0.22
C ARG A 18 4.94 -6.82 0.70
N ALA A 19 3.85 -7.59 0.69
CA ALA A 19 2.57 -7.15 1.24
C ALA A 19 1.86 -8.30 1.96
N SER A 20 1.08 -7.96 2.98
CA SER A 20 0.22 -8.91 3.68
C SER A 20 -1.02 -8.20 4.22
N GLY A 21 -2.16 -8.89 4.19
CA GLY A 21 -3.41 -8.45 4.79
C GLY A 21 -3.90 -9.51 5.78
N ILE A 22 -4.41 -9.07 6.93
CA ILE A 22 -4.89 -9.95 8.00
C ILE A 22 -6.28 -9.53 8.48
N THR A 23 -6.94 -10.42 9.20
CA THR A 23 -8.11 -10.10 10.04
C THR A 23 -7.61 -9.78 11.45
N ALA A 24 -7.54 -8.49 11.78
CA ALA A 24 -7.20 -7.96 13.09
C ALA A 24 -8.42 -7.79 14.02
N GLY A 25 -9.64 -7.93 13.49
CA GLY A 25 -10.88 -7.92 14.28
C GLY A 25 -11.54 -6.54 14.40
N LEU A 26 -11.19 -5.59 13.54
CA LEU A 26 -11.83 -4.28 13.43
C LEU A 26 -13.19 -4.35 12.72
N LYS A 27 -13.31 -5.26 11.74
CA LYS A 27 -14.57 -5.46 11.01
C LYS A 27 -15.40 -6.59 11.65
N PRO A 28 -16.67 -6.34 12.04
CA PRO A 28 -17.57 -7.39 12.52
C PRO A 28 -17.80 -8.54 11.52
N SER A 29 -17.58 -8.28 10.23
CA SER A 29 -17.71 -9.29 9.18
C SER A 29 -16.63 -10.37 9.20
N GLY A 30 -15.54 -10.18 9.97
CA GLY A 30 -14.40 -11.09 9.99
C GLY A 30 -13.53 -11.07 8.72
N LEU A 31 -13.85 -10.20 7.75
CA LEU A 31 -13.04 -10.00 6.55
C LEU A 31 -11.75 -9.24 6.88
N PRO A 32 -10.66 -9.41 6.09
CA PRO A 32 -9.42 -8.69 6.31
C PRO A 32 -9.62 -7.18 6.44
N ASP A 33 -8.95 -6.59 7.42
CA ASP A 33 -9.16 -5.22 7.87
C ASP A 33 -7.89 -4.47 8.25
N LEU A 34 -6.75 -5.15 8.24
CA LEU A 34 -5.43 -4.56 8.41
C LEU A 34 -4.50 -5.04 7.29
N THR A 35 -3.65 -4.16 6.79
CA THR A 35 -2.69 -4.46 5.71
C THR A 35 -1.38 -3.75 5.95
N LEU A 36 -0.29 -4.39 5.54
CA LEU A 36 1.05 -3.84 5.51
C LEU A 36 1.64 -3.97 4.10
N ILE A 37 2.26 -2.90 3.62
CA ILE A 37 3.18 -2.92 2.48
C ILE A 37 4.56 -2.60 3.04
N LEU A 38 5.54 -3.44 2.72
CA LEU A 38 6.91 -3.36 3.18
C LEU A 38 7.83 -3.17 1.99
N SER A 39 8.67 -2.13 2.03
CA SER A 39 9.88 -2.11 1.20
C SER A 39 10.99 -2.82 1.95
N GLU A 40 11.70 -3.71 1.26
CA GLU A 40 12.84 -4.45 1.82
C GLU A 40 14.10 -3.57 1.95
N VAL A 41 14.07 -2.37 1.38
CA VAL A 41 15.13 -1.37 1.39
C VAL A 41 14.53 0.01 1.70
N ASP A 42 15.37 1.01 1.92
CA ASP A 42 14.90 2.39 2.04
C ASP A 42 14.22 2.84 0.73
N ALA A 43 12.95 3.22 0.84
CA ALA A 43 12.15 3.65 -0.29
C ALA A 43 12.05 5.18 -0.34
N ILE A 44 12.17 5.75 -1.54
CA ILE A 44 11.77 7.13 -1.79
C ILE A 44 10.23 7.17 -1.81
N ALA A 45 9.64 7.91 -0.87
CA ALA A 45 8.20 8.03 -0.74
C ALA A 45 7.72 9.45 -1.06
N ALA A 46 6.55 9.54 -1.70
CA ALA A 46 5.81 10.77 -1.88
C ALA A 46 4.34 10.49 -1.59
N GLY A 47 3.65 11.43 -0.97
CA GLY A 47 2.25 11.31 -0.61
C GLY A 47 1.52 12.63 -0.77
N VAL A 48 0.30 12.56 -1.31
CA VAL A 48 -0.66 13.65 -1.31
C VAL A 48 -1.87 13.23 -0.48
N PHE A 49 -2.52 14.20 0.15
CA PHE A 49 -3.60 13.96 1.10
C PHE A 49 -4.86 14.73 0.70
N THR A 50 -5.99 14.40 1.32
CA THR A 50 -7.26 15.10 1.09
C THR A 50 -7.19 16.58 1.47
N THR A 51 -7.85 17.44 0.69
CA THR A 51 -7.99 18.88 0.96
C THR A 51 -9.17 19.22 1.86
N SER A 52 -9.96 18.21 2.29
CA SER A 52 -11.10 18.41 3.20
C SER A 52 -10.65 19.07 4.51
N THR A 53 -11.42 20.07 4.93
CA THR A 53 -11.22 20.74 6.22
C THR A 53 -11.47 19.80 7.40
N VAL A 54 -12.41 18.86 7.24
CA VAL A 54 -12.64 17.77 8.21
C VAL A 54 -11.85 16.56 7.72
N ARG A 55 -10.83 16.19 8.49
CA ARG A 55 -9.92 15.07 8.22
C ARG A 55 -9.74 14.24 9.48
N ALA A 56 -9.43 12.95 9.31
CA ALA A 56 -9.28 11.98 10.39
C ALA A 56 -8.18 12.35 11.39
#